data_AF-A0A2V5NDA8-F1
#
_entry.id   AF-A0A2V5NDA8-F1
#
_cell.length_a   1.000
_cell.length_b   1.000
_cell.length_c   1.000
_cell.angle_alpha   90.00
_cell.angle_beta   90.00
_cell.angle_gamma   90.00
#
_symmetry.space_group_name_H-M   'P 1'
#
loop_
_entity.id
_entity.type
_entity.pdbx_description
1 polymer ?
#
loop_
_entity_poly.entity_id
_entity_poly.type
_entity_poly.pdbx_seq_one_letter_code
_entity_poly.pdbx_strand_id
1 'polypeptide(L)'
;MIVVGVIALLAIIALPGFMRARKRAQASQVKEDLRLIDAALEQYAIDTGKRSGAPVATEDWIAYLKKGTRLYATGEDVLGNEFGPQTVDETPMVPYETYIELGDVVDDEFWEPFDL
;
A
#
# COMPACT_ATOMS: atom_id res chain seq x y z
N MET A 1 -12.59 38.93 -20.80
CA MET A 1 -12.33 37.80 -19.88
C MET A 1 -12.08 36.51 -20.67
N ILE A 2 -11.10 36.50 -21.59
CA ILE A 2 -10.84 35.34 -22.49
C ILE A 2 -9.86 34.35 -21.84
N VAL A 3 -8.90 34.88 -21.08
CA VAL A 3 -7.87 34.08 -20.39
C VAL A 3 -8.49 33.05 -19.44
N VAL A 4 -9.50 33.45 -18.67
CA VAL A 4 -10.20 32.54 -17.73
C VAL A 4 -10.87 31.38 -18.47
N GLY A 5 -11.46 31.63 -19.65
CA GLY A 5 -12.11 30.60 -20.45
C GLY A 5 -11.14 29.56 -21.02
N VAL A 6 -9.95 30.00 -21.47
CA VAL A 6 -8.92 29.09 -22.00
C VAL A 6 -8.31 28.24 -20.88
N ILE A 7 -8.03 28.83 -19.71
CA ILE A 7 -7.53 28.09 -18.55
C ILE A 7 -8.52 27.02 -18.10
N ALA A 8 -9.83 27.34 -18.07
CA ALA A 8 -10.87 26.39 -17.71
C ALA A 8 -10.93 25.20 -18.68
N LEU A 9 -10.83 25.43 -20.00
CA LEU A 9 -10.83 24.37 -21.00
C LEU A 9 -9.60 23.44 -20.88
N LEU A 10 -8.41 24.02 -20.66
CA LEU A 10 -7.19 23.24 -20.47
C LEU A 10 -7.25 22.38 -19.19
N ALA A 11 -7.80 22.93 -18.10
CA ALA A 11 -7.95 22.20 -16.85
C ALA A 11 -8.87 20.97 -17.02
N ILE A 12 -9.98 21.10 -17.75
CA ILE A 12 -10.94 19.99 -17.97
C ILE A 12 -10.25 18.78 -18.64
N ILE A 13 -9.33 19.01 -19.57
CA ILE A 13 -8.64 17.94 -20.30
C ILE A 13 -7.54 17.31 -19.42
N ALA A 14 -6.89 18.10 -18.57
CA ALA A 14 -5.74 17.65 -17.77
C ALA A 14 -6.15 16.87 -16.50
N LEU A 15 -7.26 17.24 -15.86
CA LEU A 15 -7.68 16.67 -14.57
C LEU A 15 -7.84 15.13 -14.57
N PRO A 16 -8.48 14.49 -15.56
CA PRO A 16 -8.67 13.03 -15.56
C PRO A 16 -7.34 12.27 -15.59
N GLY A 17 -6.37 12.76 -16.36
CA GLY A 17 -5.03 12.17 -16.45
C GLY A 17 -4.29 12.25 -15.11
N PHE A 18 -4.38 13.39 -14.42
CA PHE A 18 -3.76 13.56 -13.10
C PHE A 18 -4.37 12.65 -12.03
N MET A 19 -5.69 12.43 -12.06
CA MET A 19 -6.35 11.51 -11.13
C MET A 19 -5.87 10.06 -11.30
N ARG A 20 -5.79 9.58 -12.54
CA ARG A 20 -5.25 8.24 -12.85
C ARG A 20 -3.79 8.10 -12.46
N ALA A 21 -2.96 9.10 -12.78
CA ALA A 21 -1.55 9.10 -12.41
C ALA A 21 -1.37 9.07 -10.88
N ARG A 22 -2.21 9.80 -10.14
CA ARG A 22 -2.21 9.78 -8.68
C ARG A 22 -2.56 8.39 -8.13
N LYS A 23 -3.63 7.75 -8.63
CA LYS A 23 -4.00 6.39 -8.23
C LYS A 23 -2.88 5.38 -8.50
N ARG A 24 -2.21 5.48 -9.65
CA ARG A 24 -1.06 4.62 -9.97
C ARG A 24 0.14 4.85 -9.05
N ALA A 25 0.40 6.10 -8.67
CA ALA A 25 1.43 6.43 -7.68
C ALA A 25 1.07 5.87 -6.30
N GLN A 26 -0.22 5.90 -5.91
CA GLN A 26 -0.71 5.26 -4.70
C GLN A 26 -0.49 3.75 -4.76
N ALA A 27 -0.86 3.06 -5.86
CA ALA A 27 -0.60 1.63 -6.04
C ALA A 27 0.89 1.25 -5.86
N SER A 28 1.79 2.08 -6.40
CA SER A 28 3.23 1.88 -6.23
C SER A 28 3.70 2.09 -4.78
N GLN A 29 3.05 2.98 -4.03
CA GLN A 29 3.31 3.15 -2.60
C GLN A 29 2.82 1.95 -1.80
N VAL A 30 1.61 1.44 -2.09
CA VAL A 30 1.08 0.22 -1.43
C VAL A 30 2.05 -0.95 -1.62
N LYS A 31 2.53 -1.15 -2.85
CA LYS A 31 3.47 -2.23 -3.16
C LYS A 31 4.78 -2.10 -2.38
N GLU A 32 5.29 -0.88 -2.20
CA GLU A 32 6.47 -0.64 -1.37
C GLU A 32 6.17 -0.86 0.11
N ASP A 33 5.01 -0.42 0.59
CA ASP A 33 4.55 -0.62 1.96
C ASP A 33 4.48 -2.13 2.29
N LEU A 34 3.99 -2.97 1.37
CA LEU A 34 4.00 -4.44 1.49
C LEU A 34 5.41 -5.01 1.60
N ARG A 35 6.37 -4.51 0.81
CA ARG A 35 7.79 -4.92 0.93
C ARG A 35 8.40 -4.55 2.27
N LEU A 36 8.03 -3.40 2.82
CA LEU A 36 8.48 -2.97 4.14
C LEU A 36 7.88 -3.84 5.24
N ILE A 37 6.61 -4.23 5.10
CA ILE A 37 5.94 -5.15 6.01
C ILE A 37 6.61 -6.53 5.98
N ASP A 38 6.90 -7.06 4.79
CA ASP A 38 7.62 -8.33 4.61
C ASP A 38 8.97 -8.34 5.35
N ALA A 39 9.80 -7.32 5.12
CA ALA A 39 11.07 -7.18 5.82
C ALA A 39 10.92 -7.01 7.34
N ALA A 40 9.87 -6.32 7.80
CA ALA A 40 9.57 -6.17 9.21
C ALA A 40 9.12 -7.50 9.87
N LEU A 41 8.36 -8.32 9.14
CA LEU A 41 7.94 -9.65 9.57
C LEU A 41 9.13 -10.60 9.70
N GLU A 42 10.03 -10.63 8.71
CA GLU A 42 11.26 -11.42 8.76
C GLU A 42 12.12 -11.03 9.98
N GLN A 43 12.30 -9.73 10.23
CA GLN A 43 13.06 -9.27 11.39
C GLN A 43 12.38 -9.64 12.72
N TYR A 44 11.07 -9.50 12.81
CA TYR A 44 10.29 -9.91 13.99
C TYR A 44 10.40 -11.41 14.26
N ALA A 45 10.35 -12.23 13.20
CA ALA A 45 10.49 -13.67 13.29
C ALA A 45 11.87 -14.09 13.81
N ILE A 46 12.93 -13.43 13.35
CA ILE A 46 14.32 -13.66 13.81
C ILE A 46 14.45 -13.32 15.30
N ASP A 47 13.94 -12.17 15.73
CA ASP A 47 14.09 -11.69 17.10
C ASP A 47 13.27 -12.52 18.11
N THR A 48 12.07 -12.94 17.71
CA THR A 48 11.13 -13.66 18.60
C THR A 48 11.26 -15.18 18.47
N GLY A 49 12.03 -15.67 17.51
CA GLY A 49 12.14 -17.10 17.19
C GLY A 49 10.81 -17.73 16.80
N LYS A 50 9.89 -16.93 16.20
CA LYS A 50 8.61 -17.47 15.72
C LYS A 50 8.88 -18.41 14.54
N ARG A 51 8.09 -19.49 14.48
CA ARG A 51 8.14 -20.44 13.36
C ARG A 51 7.35 -19.88 12.18
N SER A 52 7.75 -20.28 10.98
CA SER A 52 6.97 -20.16 9.74
C SER A 52 5.49 -20.49 9.97
N GLY A 53 4.59 -19.64 9.50
CA GLY A 53 3.13 -19.76 9.65
C GLY A 53 2.56 -19.26 10.98
N ALA A 54 3.35 -18.64 11.85
CA ALA A 54 2.80 -18.00 13.04
C ALA A 54 2.13 -16.66 12.69
N PRO A 55 0.92 -16.36 13.20
CA PRO A 55 0.31 -15.05 13.01
C PRO A 55 1.08 -13.98 13.80
N VAL A 56 1.32 -12.85 13.15
CA VAL A 56 1.92 -11.63 13.70
C VAL A 56 0.85 -10.56 13.74
N ALA A 57 0.58 -10.04 14.93
CA ALA A 57 -0.37 -8.94 15.08
C ALA A 57 0.18 -7.67 14.43
N THR A 58 -0.71 -6.77 14.01
CA THR A 58 -0.34 -5.49 13.39
C THR A 58 0.62 -4.69 14.27
N GLU A 59 0.40 -4.69 15.58
CA GLU A 59 1.25 -4.01 16.56
C GLU A 59 2.69 -4.54 16.61
N ASP A 60 2.87 -5.85 16.40
CA ASP A 60 4.14 -6.54 16.51
C ASP A 60 5.07 -6.19 15.34
N TRP A 61 4.57 -6.23 14.10
CA TRP A 61 5.37 -5.87 12.92
C TRP A 61 5.51 -4.35 12.75
N ILE A 62 4.54 -3.54 13.22
CA ILE A 62 4.66 -2.07 13.25
C ILE A 62 5.88 -1.64 14.06
N ALA A 63 6.20 -2.33 15.16
CA ALA A 63 7.35 -2.00 16.00
C ALA A 63 8.71 -2.06 15.27
N TYR A 64 8.77 -2.86 14.19
CA TYR A 64 9.95 -3.07 13.36
C TYR A 64 10.03 -2.12 12.16
N LEU A 65 9.00 -1.30 11.94
CA LEU A 65 9.02 -0.27 10.91
C LEU A 65 9.71 1.01 11.39
N LYS A 66 10.22 1.78 10.43
CA LYS A 66 10.90 3.05 10.71
C LYS A 66 9.93 4.04 11.37
N LYS A 67 10.28 4.51 12.57
CA LYS A 67 9.50 5.51 13.30
C LYS A 67 9.26 6.77 12.45
N GLY A 68 8.02 7.23 12.43
CA GLY A 68 7.60 8.42 11.68
C GLY A 68 7.12 8.14 10.25
N THR A 69 7.09 6.88 9.80
CA THR A 69 6.35 6.51 8.58
C THR A 69 4.86 6.39 8.90
N ARG A 70 4.03 6.51 7.84
CA ARG A 70 2.58 6.37 7.95
C ARG A 70 2.18 4.98 8.45
N LEU A 71 2.81 3.94 7.90
CA LEU A 71 2.64 2.55 8.35
C LEU A 71 2.95 2.36 9.83
N TYR A 72 3.97 3.05 10.35
CA TYR A 72 4.30 2.98 11.78
C TYR A 72 3.20 3.60 12.67
N ALA A 73 2.49 4.61 12.16
CA ALA A 73 1.52 5.37 12.95
C ALA A 73 0.12 4.74 12.95
N THR A 74 -0.31 4.17 11.82
CA THR A 74 -1.69 3.65 11.67
C THR A 74 -1.77 2.19 11.22
N GLY A 75 -0.71 1.62 10.62
CA GLY A 75 -0.81 0.29 10.02
C GLY A 75 -1.71 0.23 8.78
N GLU A 76 -2.04 1.40 8.21
CA GLU A 76 -2.94 1.54 7.08
C GLU A 76 -2.20 1.86 5.78
N ASP A 77 -2.78 1.45 4.67
CA ASP A 77 -2.41 1.85 3.31
C ASP A 77 -2.80 3.31 3.01
N VAL A 78 -2.27 3.91 1.95
CA VAL A 78 -2.42 5.33 1.54
C VAL A 78 -3.88 5.73 1.30
N LEU A 79 -4.74 4.72 1.18
CA LEU A 79 -6.19 4.83 1.04
C LEU A 79 -6.93 4.77 2.38
N GLY A 80 -6.25 4.42 3.48
CA GLY A 80 -6.81 4.28 4.82
C GLY A 80 -7.27 2.87 5.17
N ASN A 81 -6.90 1.86 4.36
CA ASN A 81 -7.26 0.47 4.58
C ASN A 81 -6.20 -0.24 5.43
N GLU A 82 -6.60 -1.00 6.45
CA GLU A 82 -5.68 -1.74 7.31
C GLU A 82 -5.11 -2.98 6.60
N PHE A 83 -3.81 -3.24 6.77
CA PHE A 83 -3.18 -4.48 6.29
C PHE A 83 -3.52 -5.71 7.15
N GLY A 84 -4.03 -5.50 8.37
CA GLY A 84 -4.42 -6.59 9.26
C GLY A 84 -3.26 -7.44 9.80
N PRO A 85 -3.56 -8.59 10.42
CA PRO A 85 -2.56 -9.55 10.87
C PRO A 85 -1.95 -10.27 9.66
N GLN A 86 -0.63 -10.46 9.71
CA GLN A 86 0.15 -11.09 8.64
C GLN A 86 0.85 -12.34 9.20
N THR A 87 1.23 -13.26 8.34
CA THR A 87 1.86 -14.53 8.72
C THR A 87 3.36 -14.51 8.44
N VAL A 88 4.16 -15.15 9.30
CA VAL A 88 5.61 -15.28 9.10
C VAL A 88 5.90 -16.24 7.94
N ASP A 89 6.79 -15.86 7.04
CA ASP A 89 7.23 -16.61 5.84
C ASP A 89 6.15 -16.84 4.77
N GLU A 90 5.01 -16.15 4.86
CA GLU A 90 4.03 -16.06 3.78
C GLU A 90 4.03 -14.65 3.22
N THR A 91 3.74 -14.50 1.93
CA THR A 91 3.76 -13.19 1.28
C THR A 91 2.67 -12.30 1.88
N PRO A 92 2.97 -11.03 2.21
CA PRO A 92 1.95 -10.16 2.81
C PRO A 92 0.74 -10.00 1.90
N MET A 93 -0.46 -10.11 2.48
CA MET A 93 -1.71 -10.02 1.73
C MET A 93 -2.07 -8.56 1.44
N VAL A 94 -2.50 -8.29 0.21
CA VAL A 94 -3.04 -6.98 -0.18
C VAL A 94 -4.42 -6.79 0.48
N PRO A 95 -4.74 -5.63 1.05
CA PRO A 95 -6.10 -5.36 1.54
C PRO A 95 -7.11 -5.42 0.40
N TYR A 96 -8.20 -6.19 0.57
CA TYR A 96 -9.23 -6.39 -0.47
C TYR A 96 -9.85 -5.06 -0.97
N GLU A 97 -10.08 -4.11 -0.06
CA GLU A 97 -10.60 -2.78 -0.38
C GLU A 97 -9.61 -1.99 -1.27
N THR A 98 -8.31 -2.03 -0.94
CA THR A 98 -7.25 -1.39 -1.73
C THR A 98 -7.15 -2.01 -3.14
N TYR A 99 -7.28 -3.33 -3.25
CA TYR A 99 -7.27 -4.03 -4.53
C TYR A 99 -8.43 -3.57 -5.44
N ILE A 100 -9.65 -3.50 -4.91
CA ILE A 100 -10.81 -3.03 -5.66
C ILE A 100 -10.64 -1.57 -6.09
N GLU A 101 -10.17 -0.70 -5.19
CA GLU A 101 -10.11 0.73 -5.43
C GLU A 101 -9.04 1.12 -6.48
N LEU A 102 -7.98 0.31 -6.59
CA LEU A 102 -6.87 0.47 -7.53
C LEU A 102 -7.00 -0.39 -8.80
N GLY A 103 -7.95 -1.32 -8.87
CA GLY A 103 -8.16 -2.18 -10.04
C GLY A 103 -8.51 -1.43 -11.34
N ASP A 104 -8.80 -0.13 -11.27
CA ASP A 104 -8.99 0.72 -12.45
C ASP A 104 -7.67 1.20 -13.10
N VAL A 105 -6.54 1.05 -12.40
CA VAL A 105 -5.22 1.54 -12.83
C VAL A 105 -4.11 0.49 -12.81
N VAL A 106 -4.27 -0.62 -12.09
CA VAL A 106 -3.31 -1.73 -12.02
C VAL A 106 -4.02 -3.07 -12.25
N ASP A 107 -3.29 -4.01 -12.82
CA ASP A 107 -3.72 -5.38 -13.10
C ASP A 107 -3.20 -6.36 -12.04
N ASP A 108 -3.64 -7.61 -12.11
CA ASP A 108 -3.25 -8.67 -11.18
C ASP A 108 -1.73 -8.93 -11.23
N GLU A 109 -1.10 -8.80 -12.42
CA GLU A 109 0.34 -8.95 -12.62
C GLU A 109 1.14 -7.89 -11.84
N PHE A 110 0.59 -6.68 -11.65
CA PHE A 110 1.23 -5.67 -10.82
C PHE A 110 1.40 -6.11 -9.37
N TRP A 111 0.50 -6.93 -8.84
CA TRP A 111 0.52 -7.37 -7.44
C TRP A 111 1.45 -8.55 -7.19
N GLU A 112 1.87 -9.28 -8.23
CA GLU A 112 2.86 -10.35 -8.06
C GLU A 112 4.16 -9.82 -7.42
N PRO A 113 4.73 -10.52 -6.43
CA PRO A 113 4.39 -11.87 -5.92
C PRO A 113 3.40 -11.89 -4.72
N PHE A 114 2.78 -10.78 -4.36
CA PHE A 114 1.90 -10.68 -3.19
C PHE A 114 0.55 -11.37 -3.42
N ASP A 115 0.04 -12.04 -2.39
CA ASP A 115 -1.27 -12.70 -2.43
C ASP A 115 -2.42 -11.69 -2.26
N LEU A 116 -3.56 -11.97 -2.89
CA LEU A 116 -4.79 -11.15 -2.90
C LEU A 116 -5.85 -11.64 -1.90
#